data_AF-A0A6C0BZ48-F1
#
_entry.id   AF-A0A6C0BZ48-F1
#
_cell.length_a   1.000
_cell.length_b   1.000
_cell.length_c   1.000
_cell.angle_alpha   90.00
_cell.angle_beta   90.00
_cell.angle_gamma   90.00
#
_symmetry.space_group_name_H-M   'P 1'
#
loop_
_entity.id
_entity.type
_entity.pdbx_description
1 polymer ?
#
loop_
_entity_poly.entity_id
_entity_poly.type
_entity_poly.pdbx_seq_one_letter_code
_entity_poly.pdbx_strand_id
1 'polypeptide(L)'
;MSNIPHPTSSNTISSINNFRTKLISKVTTPKFLIIIALIAGFIALALFVYNKYVAPKLNPDFVPNKEFISKDSKYSGADDATLYYFYVDWCPICKKCSPMFNKLEDFYKKNQIENVDFKILQINGETNESDMTSFEKQYNINIDGYPSIYLVKNDKVIEYDATPSLKTLKEFINTTL
;
A
#
# COMPACT_ATOMS: atom_id res chain seq x y z
N MET A 1 -11.36 -52.85 -60.07
CA MET A 1 -12.14 -51.73 -59.50
C MET A 1 -13.12 -52.26 -58.46
N SER A 2 -12.97 -51.91 -57.19
CA SER A 2 -13.99 -52.08 -56.16
C SER A 2 -13.88 -50.91 -55.20
N ASN A 3 -14.90 -50.04 -55.20
CA ASN A 3 -14.95 -48.79 -54.45
C ASN A 3 -15.10 -49.06 -52.94
N ILE A 4 -14.29 -48.36 -52.15
CA ILE A 4 -14.39 -48.31 -50.68
C ILE A 4 -15.43 -47.22 -50.31
N PRO A 5 -16.41 -47.49 -49.43
CA PRO A 5 -17.36 -46.47 -49.01
C PRO A 5 -16.74 -45.52 -47.97
N HIS A 6 -16.85 -44.20 -48.24
CA HIS A 6 -16.52 -43.14 -47.29
C HIS A 6 -17.62 -42.99 -46.22
N PRO A 7 -17.27 -42.79 -44.93
CA PRO A 7 -18.25 -42.54 -43.88
C PRO A 7 -18.83 -41.12 -43.98
N THR A 8 -20.16 -41.03 -44.07
CA THR A 8 -20.92 -39.77 -44.16
C THR A 8 -21.07 -39.09 -42.79
N SER A 9 -20.82 -37.77 -42.74
CA SER A 9 -20.79 -36.88 -41.57
C SER A 9 -22.14 -36.61 -40.87
N SER A 10 -23.20 -37.36 -41.18
CA SER A 10 -24.58 -37.05 -40.76
C SER A 10 -24.92 -37.44 -39.31
N ASN A 11 -24.23 -38.44 -38.76
CA ASN A 11 -24.61 -39.04 -37.47
C ASN A 11 -24.02 -38.31 -36.24
N THR A 12 -22.95 -37.52 -36.41
CA THR A 12 -22.37 -36.69 -35.34
C THR A 12 -23.12 -35.37 -35.17
N ILE A 13 -23.64 -34.79 -36.26
CA ILE A 13 -24.39 -33.54 -36.27
C ILE A 13 -25.75 -33.69 -35.57
N SER A 14 -26.43 -34.82 -35.73
CA SER A 14 -27.73 -35.10 -35.10
C SER A 14 -27.64 -35.21 -33.57
N SER A 15 -26.58 -35.84 -33.06
CA SER A 15 -26.33 -35.97 -31.61
C SER A 15 -26.07 -34.62 -30.93
N ILE A 16 -25.29 -33.75 -31.58
CA ILE A 16 -25.03 -32.37 -31.13
C ILE A 16 -26.31 -31.55 -31.11
N ASN A 17 -27.15 -31.68 -32.14
CA ASN A 17 -28.42 -30.96 -32.21
C ASN A 17 -29.41 -31.41 -31.14
N ASN A 18 -29.48 -32.71 -30.84
CA ASN A 18 -30.34 -33.25 -29.77
C ASN A 18 -29.87 -32.84 -28.36
N PHE A 19 -28.56 -32.74 -28.14
CA PHE A 19 -28.01 -32.23 -26.88
C PHE A 19 -28.30 -30.74 -26.72
N ARG A 20 -28.15 -29.95 -27.79
CA ARG A 20 -28.49 -28.51 -27.81
C ARG A 20 -29.98 -28.28 -27.54
N THR A 21 -30.89 -29.00 -28.21
CA THR A 21 -32.34 -28.81 -27.98
C THR A 21 -32.78 -29.23 -26.58
N LYS A 22 -32.19 -30.30 -26.02
CA LYS A 22 -32.46 -30.76 -24.65
C LYS A 22 -31.88 -29.82 -23.58
N LEU A 23 -30.77 -29.15 -23.87
CA LEU A 23 -30.23 -28.07 -23.04
C LEU A 23 -31.07 -26.81 -23.13
N ILE A 24 -31.45 -26.38 -24.34
CA ILE A 24 -32.23 -25.17 -24.58
C ILE A 24 -33.59 -25.26 -23.87
N SER A 25 -34.31 -26.38 -24.01
CA SER A 25 -35.63 -26.55 -23.40
C SER A 25 -35.61 -26.53 -21.87
N LYS A 26 -34.52 -27.02 -21.26
CA LYS A 26 -34.33 -27.01 -19.79
C LYS A 26 -33.90 -25.62 -19.28
N VAL A 27 -33.14 -24.88 -20.08
CA VAL A 27 -32.67 -23.51 -19.82
C VAL A 27 -33.77 -22.45 -19.99
N THR A 28 -34.78 -22.68 -20.84
CA THR A 28 -35.92 -21.74 -21.03
C THR A 28 -37.05 -21.86 -20.00
N THR A 29 -36.91 -22.70 -18.96
CA THR A 29 -37.94 -22.76 -17.92
C THR A 29 -37.96 -21.48 -17.10
N PRO A 30 -39.13 -20.96 -16.69
CA PRO A 30 -39.24 -19.65 -16.01
C PRO A 30 -38.44 -19.61 -14.70
N LYS A 31 -38.33 -20.74 -14.00
CA LYS A 31 -37.53 -20.86 -12.76
C LYS A 31 -36.02 -20.75 -13.02
N PHE A 32 -35.53 -21.29 -14.14
CA PHE A 32 -34.12 -21.20 -14.52
C PHE A 32 -33.76 -19.78 -14.98
N LEU A 33 -34.67 -19.10 -15.69
CA LEU A 33 -34.51 -17.69 -16.06
C LEU A 33 -34.40 -16.77 -14.83
N ILE A 34 -35.18 -17.03 -13.78
CA ILE A 34 -35.07 -16.29 -12.51
C ILE A 34 -33.70 -16.49 -11.86
N ILE A 35 -33.18 -17.73 -11.84
CA ILE A 35 -31.84 -18.03 -11.28
C ILE A 35 -30.74 -17.32 -12.08
N ILE A 36 -30.82 -17.32 -13.42
CA ILE A 36 -29.89 -16.56 -14.27
C ILE A 36 -29.97 -15.06 -13.95
N ALA A 37 -31.17 -14.50 -13.81
CA ALA A 37 -31.36 -13.09 -13.50
C ALA A 37 -30.75 -12.71 -12.14
N LEU A 38 -30.89 -13.57 -11.13
CA LEU A 38 -30.27 -13.37 -9.81
C LEU A 38 -28.74 -13.39 -9.90
N ILE A 39 -28.16 -14.38 -10.58
CA ILE A 39 -26.70 -14.49 -10.77
C ILE A 39 -26.18 -13.27 -11.54
N ALA A 40 -26.85 -12.87 -12.61
CA ALA A 40 -26.50 -11.68 -13.38
C ALA A 40 -26.58 -10.41 -12.52
N GLY A 41 -27.58 -10.31 -11.63
CA GLY A 41 -27.70 -9.22 -10.67
C GLY A 41 -26.53 -9.17 -9.68
N PHE A 42 -26.12 -10.31 -9.12
CA PHE A 42 -24.95 -10.38 -8.24
C PHE A 42 -23.64 -10.02 -8.97
N ILE A 43 -23.46 -10.50 -10.20
CA ILE A 43 -22.29 -10.14 -11.03
C ILE A 43 -22.29 -8.64 -11.33
N ALA A 44 -23.43 -8.06 -11.71
CA ALA A 44 -23.56 -6.63 -11.96
C ALA A 44 -23.27 -5.80 -10.70
N LEU A 45 -23.76 -6.23 -9.54
CA LEU A 45 -23.47 -5.57 -8.26
C LEU A 45 -21.98 -5.67 -7.91
N ALA A 46 -21.36 -6.83 -8.09
CA ALA A 46 -19.94 -7.01 -7.86
C ALA A 46 -19.09 -6.11 -8.77
N LEU A 47 -19.43 -6.03 -10.07
CA LEU A 47 -18.77 -5.14 -11.02
C LEU A 47 -19.00 -3.66 -10.67
N PHE A 48 -20.20 -3.29 -10.21
CA PHE A 48 -20.50 -1.94 -9.74
C PHE A 48 -19.67 -1.57 -8.51
N VAL A 49 -19.63 -2.46 -7.51
CA VAL A 49 -18.82 -2.24 -6.30
C VAL A 49 -17.34 -2.17 -6.65
N TYR A 50 -16.87 -3.07 -7.51
CA TYR A 50 -15.50 -3.08 -7.98
C TYR A 50 -15.16 -1.75 -8.66
N ASN A 51 -15.92 -1.32 -9.66
CA ASN A 51 -15.64 -0.09 -10.40
C ASN A 51 -15.80 1.17 -9.54
N LYS A 52 -16.73 1.20 -8.59
CA LYS A 52 -17.02 2.39 -7.78
C LYS A 52 -16.15 2.51 -6.53
N TYR A 53 -15.77 1.40 -5.90
CA TYR A 53 -15.10 1.42 -4.59
C TYR A 53 -13.73 0.75 -4.59
N VAL A 54 -13.47 -0.21 -5.47
CA VAL A 54 -12.23 -1.01 -5.47
C VAL A 54 -11.24 -0.53 -6.52
N ALA A 55 -11.66 -0.34 -7.77
CA ALA A 55 -10.83 0.15 -8.87
C ALA A 55 -10.15 1.50 -8.58
N PRO A 56 -10.80 2.49 -7.94
CA PRO A 56 -10.14 3.74 -7.56
C PRO A 56 -9.05 3.57 -6.48
N LYS A 57 -9.01 2.41 -5.80
CA LYS A 57 -8.06 2.10 -4.72
C LYS A 57 -7.00 1.07 -5.12
N LEU A 58 -7.12 0.46 -6.30
CA LEU A 58 -6.18 -0.56 -6.81
C LEU A 58 -4.97 0.02 -7.54
N ASN A 59 -5.00 1.31 -7.83
CA ASN A 59 -3.80 2.09 -8.09
C ASN A 59 -3.46 2.86 -6.81
N PRO A 60 -2.62 2.33 -5.90
CA PRO A 60 -1.72 3.24 -5.24
C PRO A 60 -0.90 3.81 -6.39
N ASP A 61 -1.16 5.07 -6.76
CA ASP A 61 -0.14 5.85 -7.44
C ASP A 61 1.13 5.58 -6.63
N PHE A 62 2.18 5.05 -7.26
CA PHE A 62 3.51 5.27 -6.72
C PHE A 62 3.55 6.77 -6.49
N VAL A 63 3.48 7.20 -5.23
CA VAL A 63 3.60 8.59 -4.85
C VAL A 63 5.12 8.79 -4.86
N PRO A 64 5.73 9.30 -5.95
CA PRO A 64 7.04 9.87 -5.78
C PRO A 64 6.91 10.87 -4.64
N ASN A 65 7.83 10.76 -3.69
CA ASN A 65 8.01 11.65 -2.55
C ASN A 65 7.67 13.06 -3.03
N LYS A 66 6.82 13.80 -2.30
CA LYS A 66 6.39 15.16 -2.64
C LYS A 66 7.61 16.11 -2.64
N GLU A 67 8.47 15.98 -3.63
CA GLU A 67 9.52 16.94 -3.96
C GLU A 67 8.88 18.00 -4.82
N PHE A 68 8.30 19.02 -4.19
CA PHE A 68 8.02 20.25 -4.91
C PHE A 68 8.42 21.48 -4.10
N ILE A 69 9.47 22.09 -4.66
CA ILE A 69 9.76 23.53 -4.82
C ILE A 69 10.44 24.23 -3.64
N SER A 70 11.76 24.31 -3.84
CA SER A 70 12.73 25.31 -3.39
C SER A 70 12.19 26.69 -3.01
N LYS A 71 12.61 27.15 -1.82
CA LYS A 71 13.10 28.52 -1.63
C LYS A 71 14.41 28.49 -0.85
N ASP A 72 15.48 28.78 -1.58
CA ASP A 72 16.67 29.49 -1.13
C ASP A 72 17.14 29.23 0.31
N SER A 73 17.85 28.12 0.53
CA SER A 73 18.71 27.97 1.69
C SER A 73 20.09 27.50 1.25
N LYS A 74 20.92 28.50 0.98
CA LYS A 74 22.37 28.38 0.77
C LYS A 74 23.00 27.91 2.07
N TYR A 75 23.15 26.60 2.27
CA TYR A 75 23.91 26.05 3.40
C TYR A 75 25.24 25.49 2.91
N SER A 76 26.30 26.24 3.24
CA SER A 76 27.67 25.74 3.28
C SER A 76 27.91 25.16 4.68
N GLY A 77 27.76 23.85 4.84
CA GLY A 77 27.88 23.11 6.10
C GLY A 77 27.24 21.73 5.96
N ALA A 78 27.60 20.76 6.80
CA ALA A 78 27.02 19.41 6.77
C ALA A 78 25.48 19.43 6.73
N ASP A 79 24.87 18.53 5.97
CA ASP A 79 23.39 18.40 5.91
C ASP A 79 22.86 18.03 7.30
N ASP A 80 21.79 18.68 7.79
CA ASP A 80 21.12 18.28 9.04
C ASP A 80 20.02 17.27 8.70
N ALA A 81 20.01 16.14 9.40
CA ALA A 81 19.02 15.10 9.23
C ALA A 81 18.48 14.60 10.57
N THR A 82 17.16 14.62 10.73
CA THR A 82 16.49 14.16 11.97
C THR A 82 15.44 13.11 11.67
N LEU A 83 15.60 11.93 12.26
CA LEU A 83 14.56 10.90 12.27
C LEU A 83 13.67 11.07 13.51
N TYR A 84 12.42 11.44 13.31
CA TYR A 84 11.40 11.53 14.34
C TYR A 84 10.62 10.22 14.45
N TYR A 85 10.41 9.76 15.68
CA TYR A 85 9.58 8.62 16.04
C TYR A 85 8.52 9.07 17.05
N PHE A 86 7.28 9.18 16.58
CA PHE A 86 6.13 9.52 17.41
C PHE A 86 5.47 8.25 17.93
N TYR A 87 5.27 8.17 19.23
CA TYR A 87 4.75 6.99 19.90
C TYR A 87 3.89 7.34 21.13
N VAL A 88 3.25 6.32 21.71
CA VAL A 88 2.54 6.41 22.99
C VAL A 88 2.77 5.14 23.80
N ASP A 89 2.65 5.23 25.13
CA ASP A 89 3.04 4.14 26.04
C ASP A 89 2.06 2.97 26.08
N TRP A 90 0.79 3.18 25.72
CA TRP A 90 -0.21 2.11 25.69
C TRP A 90 -0.19 1.31 24.36
N CYS A 91 0.45 1.84 23.31
CA CYS A 91 0.45 1.26 21.97
C CYS A 91 1.30 -0.04 21.89
N PRO A 92 0.71 -1.22 21.58
CA PRO A 92 1.43 -2.49 21.57
C PRO A 92 2.51 -2.59 20.48
N ILE A 93 2.29 -1.98 19.32
CA ILE A 93 3.28 -1.94 18.23
C ILE A 93 4.46 -1.04 18.65
N CYS A 94 4.16 0.11 19.25
CA CYS A 94 5.14 1.07 19.72
C CYS A 94 6.10 0.45 20.75
N LYS A 95 5.58 -0.33 21.71
CA LYS A 95 6.41 -1.08 22.68
C LYS A 95 7.39 -2.05 22.00
N LYS A 96 7.01 -2.65 20.87
CA LYS A 96 7.90 -3.53 20.09
C LYS A 96 8.95 -2.73 19.32
N CYS A 97 8.63 -1.51 18.89
CA CYS A 97 9.51 -0.62 18.14
C CYS A 97 10.53 0.12 19.03
N SER A 98 10.20 0.48 20.27
CA SER A 98 11.11 1.17 21.20
C SER A 98 12.51 0.54 21.32
N PRO A 99 12.68 -0.78 21.58
CA PRO A 99 14.02 -1.37 21.67
C PRO A 99 14.80 -1.33 20.35
N MET A 100 14.11 -1.25 19.21
CA MET A 100 14.73 -1.10 17.91
C MET A 100 15.23 0.34 17.70
N PHE A 101 14.44 1.35 18.06
CA PHE A 101 14.87 2.76 17.99
C PHE A 101 16.05 3.04 18.91
N ASN A 102 16.07 2.48 20.12
CA ASN A 102 17.23 2.60 21.02
C ASN A 102 18.51 2.03 20.41
N LYS A 103 18.42 0.85 19.77
CA LYS A 103 19.57 0.25 19.05
C LYS A 103 20.02 1.07 17.85
N LEU A 104 19.08 1.71 17.17
CA LEU A 104 19.35 2.56 16.01
C LEU A 104 20.09 3.83 16.46
N GLU A 105 19.65 4.45 17.55
CA GLU A 105 20.28 5.62 18.17
C GLU A 105 21.71 5.29 18.63
N ASP A 106 21.91 4.18 19.34
CA ASP A 106 23.23 3.71 19.75
C ASP A 106 24.16 3.43 18.58
N PHE A 107 23.61 2.96 17.45
CA PHE A 107 24.39 2.69 16.24
C PHE A 107 24.88 4.00 15.61
N TYR A 108 24.00 4.99 15.41
CA TYR A 108 24.37 6.24 14.74
C TYR A 108 25.13 7.23 15.65
N LYS A 109 25.03 7.10 16.99
CA LYS A 109 25.96 7.76 17.91
C LYS A 109 27.42 7.33 17.70
N LYS A 110 27.64 6.10 17.23
CA LYS A 110 28.98 5.52 17.01
C LYS A 110 29.42 5.54 15.54
N ASN A 111 28.45 5.52 14.63
CA ASN A 111 28.67 5.45 13.19
C ASN A 111 28.00 6.66 12.55
N GLN A 112 28.67 7.82 12.65
CA GLN A 112 28.19 9.04 12.02
C GLN A 112 28.15 8.87 10.50
N ILE A 113 27.20 9.54 9.87
CA ILE A 113 27.06 9.56 8.41
C ILE A 113 27.95 10.69 7.88
N GLU A 114 28.73 10.40 6.85
CA GLU A 114 29.69 11.36 6.31
C GLU A 114 28.96 12.61 5.81
N ASN A 115 29.41 13.79 6.25
CA ASN A 115 28.84 15.10 5.89
C ASN A 115 27.36 15.30 6.28
N VAL A 116 26.81 14.49 7.19
CA VAL A 116 25.44 14.63 7.71
C VAL A 116 25.44 14.62 9.24
N ASP A 117 24.89 15.67 9.86
CA ASP A 117 24.57 15.66 11.29
C ASP A 117 23.25 14.91 11.50
N PHE A 118 23.34 13.61 11.75
CA PHE A 118 22.17 12.74 11.89
C PHE A 118 21.78 12.51 13.36
N LYS A 119 20.52 12.80 13.70
CA LYS A 119 19.94 12.55 15.04
C LYS A 119 18.61 11.82 14.96
N ILE A 120 18.27 11.14 16.05
CA ILE A 120 16.99 10.44 16.22
C ILE A 120 16.27 11.05 17.41
N LEU A 121 15.01 11.44 17.24
CA LEU A 121 14.16 12.00 18.28
C LEU A 121 12.95 11.08 18.49
N GLN A 122 12.77 10.61 19.71
CA GLN A 122 11.61 9.82 20.13
C GLN A 122 10.67 10.74 20.93
N ILE A 123 9.45 10.95 20.44
CA ILE A 123 8.48 11.88 21.02
C ILE A 123 7.24 11.10 21.43
N ASN A 124 6.89 11.17 22.73
CA ASN A 124 5.67 10.58 23.24
C ASN A 124 4.50 11.58 23.04
N GLY A 125 3.52 11.22 22.23
CA GLY A 125 2.39 12.10 21.90
C GLY A 125 1.47 12.44 23.08
N GLU A 126 1.50 11.66 24.18
CA GLU A 126 0.72 11.94 25.39
C GLU A 126 1.47 12.85 26.37
N THR A 127 2.77 12.61 26.57
CA THR A 127 3.55 13.36 27.57
C THR A 127 4.30 14.57 26.99
N ASN A 128 4.49 14.59 25.67
CA ASN A 128 5.24 15.60 24.93
C ASN A 128 4.41 16.20 23.78
N GLU A 129 3.12 16.45 24.05
CA GLU A 129 2.17 17.01 23.08
C GLU A 129 2.66 18.32 22.46
N SER A 130 3.37 19.17 23.22
CA SER A 130 3.95 20.42 22.71
C SER A 130 4.98 20.21 21.62
N ASP A 131 5.81 19.18 21.73
CA ASP A 131 6.86 18.87 20.77
C ASP A 131 6.25 18.31 19.48
N MET A 132 5.24 17.43 19.64
CA MET A 132 4.44 16.92 18.52
C MET A 132 3.70 18.06 17.79
N THR A 133 2.97 18.90 18.52
CA THR A 133 2.26 20.05 17.96
C THR A 133 3.19 21.02 17.23
N SER A 134 4.42 21.20 17.74
CA SER A 134 5.42 22.05 17.11
C SER A 134 5.88 21.45 15.78
N PHE A 135 6.12 20.14 15.73
CA PHE A 135 6.44 19.43 14.49
C PHE A 135 5.30 19.53 13.46
N GLU A 136 4.07 19.25 13.87
CA GLU A 136 2.88 19.33 13.02
C GLU A 136 2.72 20.71 12.39
N LYS A 137 2.87 21.78 13.20
CA LYS A 137 2.81 23.17 12.72
C LYS A 137 3.97 23.52 11.81
N GLN A 138 5.19 23.12 12.16
CA GLN A 138 6.39 23.47 11.42
C GLN A 138 6.36 22.88 10.00
N TYR A 139 5.90 21.63 9.87
CA TYR A 139 5.92 20.91 8.61
C TYR A 139 4.55 20.78 7.94
N ASN A 140 3.50 21.36 8.54
CA ASN A 140 2.12 21.27 8.09
C ASN A 140 1.67 19.80 7.87
N ILE A 141 1.94 18.96 8.88
CA ILE A 141 1.61 17.53 8.95
C ILE A 141 0.64 17.31 10.11
N ASN A 142 -0.20 16.29 10.02
CA ASN A 142 -1.11 15.87 11.09
C ASN A 142 -0.77 14.44 11.52
N ILE A 143 -0.44 14.24 12.79
CA ILE A 143 -0.06 12.92 13.32
C ILE A 143 -1.30 12.28 13.96
N ASP A 144 -2.06 11.56 13.14
CA ASP A 144 -3.33 10.94 13.55
C ASP A 144 -3.19 9.53 14.14
N GLY A 145 -1.98 8.98 14.20
CA GLY A 145 -1.76 7.60 14.58
C GLY A 145 -0.36 7.29 15.09
N TYR A 146 -0.27 6.19 15.84
CA TYR A 146 0.97 5.70 16.42
C TYR A 146 1.22 4.23 16.06
N PRO A 147 2.47 3.84 15.78
CA PRO A 147 3.63 4.73 15.63
C PRO A 147 3.60 5.53 14.32
N SER A 148 4.19 6.73 14.32
CA SER A 148 4.46 7.51 13.11
C SER A 148 5.95 7.86 13.04
N ILE A 149 6.55 7.75 11.86
CA ILE A 149 8.00 7.91 11.68
C ILE A 149 8.25 8.85 10.50
N TYR A 150 9.07 9.88 10.72
CA TYR A 150 9.39 10.88 9.71
C TYR A 150 10.89 11.17 9.69
N LEU A 151 11.47 11.33 8.51
CA LEU A 151 12.83 11.85 8.32
C LEU A 151 12.75 13.27 7.78
N VAL A 152 13.35 14.20 8.50
CA VAL A 152 13.55 15.57 8.05
C VAL A 152 14.99 15.73 7.57
N LYS A 153 15.21 16.17 6.34
CA LYS A 153 16.52 16.50 5.77
C LYS A 153 16.42 17.80 4.98
N ASN A 154 17.17 18.83 5.36
CA ASN A 154 17.21 20.12 4.65
C ASN A 154 15.81 20.65 4.28
N ASP A 155 14.91 20.74 5.28
CA ASP A 155 13.50 21.16 5.16
C ASP A 155 12.57 20.21 4.38
N LYS A 156 13.06 19.10 3.82
CA LYS A 156 12.22 18.04 3.26
C LYS A 156 11.78 17.08 4.35
N VAL A 157 10.49 16.78 4.40
CA VAL A 157 9.93 15.77 5.31
C VAL A 157 9.47 14.55 4.54
N ILE A 158 9.94 13.39 4.95
CA ILE A 158 9.69 12.12 4.31
C ILE A 158 9.09 11.17 5.35
N GLU A 159 7.85 10.74 5.10
CA GLU A 159 7.17 9.76 5.94
C GLU A 159 7.68 8.34 5.65
N TYR A 160 7.86 7.56 6.72
CA TYR A 160 8.17 6.14 6.61
C TYR A 160 6.87 5.32 6.71
N ASP A 161 6.37 4.85 5.57
CA ASP A 161 5.09 4.13 5.45
C ASP A 161 5.28 2.60 5.26
N ALA A 162 6.28 2.03 5.93
CA ALA A 162 6.55 0.60 5.90
C ALA A 162 6.49 -0.02 7.30
N THR A 163 6.40 -1.34 7.39
CA THR A 163 6.47 -2.02 8.70
C THR A 163 7.85 -1.75 9.31
N PRO A 164 7.93 -1.17 10.52
CA PRO A 164 9.20 -0.81 11.14
C PRO A 164 10.01 -2.06 11.52
N SER A 165 11.22 -2.15 10.98
CA SER A 165 12.22 -3.14 11.37
C SER A 165 13.61 -2.50 11.36
N LEU A 166 14.56 -3.05 12.11
CA LEU A 166 15.91 -2.49 12.17
C LEU A 166 16.57 -2.44 10.78
N LYS A 167 16.30 -3.44 9.95
CA LYS A 167 16.84 -3.52 8.59
C LYS A 167 16.22 -2.45 7.70
N THR A 168 14.89 -2.38 7.65
CA THR A 168 14.17 -1.46 6.76
C THR A 168 14.38 0.00 7.14
N LEU A 169 14.51 0.32 8.44
CA LEU A 169 14.85 1.67 8.89
C LEU A 169 16.28 2.08 8.50
N LYS A 170 17.27 1.18 8.64
CA LYS A 170 18.63 1.47 8.18
C LYS A 170 18.69 1.69 6.68
N GLU A 171 17.98 0.85 5.92
CA GLU A 171 17.88 0.98 4.47
C GLU A 171 17.21 2.30 4.06
N PHE A 172 16.11 2.66 4.73
CA PHE A 172 15.45 3.95 4.55
C PHE A 172 16.38 5.14 4.81
N ILE A 173 17.10 5.14 5.94
CA ILE A 173 18.07 6.20 6.28
C ILE A 173 19.16 6.27 5.22
N ASN A 174 19.77 5.13 4.86
CA ASN A 174 20.88 5.09 3.91
C ASN A 174 20.50 5.45 2.47
N THR A 175 19.24 5.28 2.08
CA THR A 175 18.77 5.65 0.73
C THR A 175 18.31 7.10 0.64
N THR A 176 18.02 7.73 1.79
CA THR A 176 17.49 9.09 1.85
C THR A 176 18.56 10.13 2.18
N LEU A 177 19.58 9.73 2.96
CA LEU A 177 20.72 10.56 3.31
C LEU A 177 21.83 10.41 2.29
#